data_AF-A0A067THW2-F1
#
_entry.id   AF-A0A067THW2-F1
#
_cell.length_a   1.000
_cell.length_b   1.000
_cell.length_c   1.000
_cell.angle_alpha   90.00
_cell.angle_beta   90.00
_cell.angle_gamma   90.00
#
_symmetry.space_group_name_H-M   'P 1'
#
loop_
_entity.id
_entity.type
_entity.pdbx_description
1 polymer ?
#
loop_
_entity_poly.entity_id
_entity_poly.type
_entity_poly.pdbx_seq_one_letter_code
_entity_poly.pdbx_strand_id
1 'polypeptide(L)'
;MPEPISEDCVPLMVEEKEKSPVVVDAGSKRRGFLFQRLTYYWIVFVSQSLQISLSLVGFILATIKKAPKADNEEAWRFAASGLYSLITFVGIGVLLGCHYKKYPETGAKKATAVHHVNVAKSCVITSLINLGVLFLPVVIQYAKGDGSEDIRSIVVPINTSLFLVSALASAAAGYITYTAAKRARGSDPVVDPNYRVPAWTLATTAESNGLVEGGVHLA
;
A
#
# COMPACT_ATOMS: atom_id res chain seq x y z
N MET A 1 -37.98 66.35 1.14
CA MET A 1 -37.47 65.29 0.25
C MET A 1 -37.95 63.97 0.81
N PRO A 2 -38.85 63.25 0.12
CA PRO A 2 -39.27 61.92 0.53
C PRO A 2 -38.24 60.87 0.08
N GLU A 3 -37.91 59.94 0.97
CA GLU A 3 -37.13 58.73 0.64
C GLU A 3 -38.02 57.73 -0.12
N PRO A 4 -37.53 57.07 -1.19
CA PRO A 4 -38.23 55.97 -1.81
C PRO A 4 -38.03 54.67 -1.02
N ILE A 5 -39.15 54.03 -0.66
CA ILE A 5 -39.21 52.68 -0.10
C ILE A 5 -39.14 51.65 -1.24
N SER A 6 -38.49 50.54 -0.89
CA SER A 6 -38.15 49.32 -1.63
C SER A 6 -39.12 48.78 -2.67
N GLU A 7 -38.57 48.07 -3.66
CA GLU A 7 -39.13 46.83 -4.20
C GLU A 7 -37.99 45.92 -4.71
N ASP A 8 -38.21 44.61 -4.65
CA ASP A 8 -37.42 43.50 -5.23
C ASP A 8 -36.34 42.82 -4.37
N CYS A 9 -36.80 42.13 -3.33
CA CYS A 9 -36.16 40.89 -2.89
C CYS A 9 -37.08 39.71 -3.26
N VAL A 10 -36.87 39.17 -4.46
CA VAL A 10 -37.47 37.89 -4.88
C VAL A 10 -36.72 36.76 -4.14
N PRO A 11 -37.37 35.97 -3.27
CA PRO A 11 -36.75 34.77 -2.73
C PRO A 11 -36.60 33.75 -3.86
N LEU A 12 -35.35 33.46 -4.22
CA LEU A 12 -35.01 32.39 -5.15
C LEU A 12 -35.42 31.06 -4.49
N MET A 13 -36.59 30.53 -4.85
CA MET A 13 -36.98 29.18 -4.50
C MET A 13 -36.03 28.22 -5.21
N VAL A 14 -35.07 27.68 -4.47
CA VAL A 14 -34.23 26.56 -4.89
C VAL A 14 -35.14 25.34 -4.92
N GLU A 15 -35.51 24.88 -6.13
CA GLU A 15 -36.08 23.54 -6.32
C GLU A 15 -35.11 22.51 -5.73
N GLU A 16 -35.48 21.89 -4.61
CA GLU A 16 -34.89 20.65 -4.15
C GLU A 16 -35.19 19.58 -5.20
N LYS A 17 -34.25 19.37 -6.13
CA LYS A 17 -34.23 18.18 -6.97
C LYS A 17 -34.16 16.96 -6.05
N GLU A 18 -35.30 16.28 -5.97
CA GLU A 18 -35.48 14.98 -5.33
C GLU A 18 -34.35 14.06 -5.76
N LYS A 19 -33.47 13.75 -4.81
CA LYS A 19 -32.27 12.97 -5.03
C LYS A 19 -32.70 11.51 -5.15
N SER A 20 -32.97 11.06 -6.38
CA SER A 20 -33.31 9.67 -6.66
C SER A 20 -32.34 8.73 -5.94
N PRO A 21 -32.82 7.68 -5.25
CA PRO A 21 -31.95 6.74 -4.58
C PRO A 21 -31.09 6.08 -5.64
N VAL A 22 -29.79 6.37 -5.62
CA VAL A 22 -28.80 5.67 -6.43
C VAL A 22 -28.88 4.21 -6.04
N VAL A 23 -29.46 3.39 -6.91
CA VAL A 23 -29.45 1.94 -6.79
C VAL A 23 -27.98 1.53 -6.92
N VAL A 24 -27.30 1.39 -5.78
CA VAL A 24 -25.92 0.93 -5.72
C VAL A 24 -25.94 -0.56 -6.05
N ASP A 25 -25.76 -0.84 -7.34
CA ASP A 25 -25.66 -2.18 -7.90
C ASP A 25 -24.61 -2.99 -7.12
N ALA A 26 -24.94 -4.21 -6.70
CA ALA A 26 -24.07 -5.03 -5.86
C ALA A 26 -22.71 -5.32 -6.53
N GLY A 27 -22.68 -5.29 -7.86
CA GLY A 27 -21.46 -5.37 -8.67
C GLY A 27 -20.53 -4.15 -8.55
N SER A 28 -21.05 -2.96 -8.19
CA SER A 28 -20.24 -1.76 -7.94
C SER A 28 -19.56 -1.81 -6.56
N LYS A 29 -20.24 -2.36 -5.55
CA LYS A 29 -19.64 -2.53 -4.20
C LYS A 29 -18.45 -3.48 -4.21
N ARG A 30 -18.54 -4.58 -4.96
CA ARG A 30 -17.47 -5.59 -5.05
C ARG A 30 -16.23 -5.07 -5.80
N ARG A 31 -16.44 -4.23 -6.83
CA ARG A 31 -15.35 -3.59 -7.59
C ARG A 31 -14.75 -2.40 -6.84
N GLY A 32 -15.57 -1.62 -6.14
CA GLY A 32 -15.11 -0.54 -5.26
C GLY A 32 -14.09 -1.01 -4.20
N PHE A 33 -14.20 -2.25 -3.71
CA PHE A 33 -13.21 -2.85 -2.81
C PHE A 33 -11.84 -3.09 -3.48
N LEU A 34 -11.81 -3.46 -4.76
CA LEU A 34 -10.57 -3.68 -5.50
C LEU A 34 -9.81 -2.38 -5.79
N PHE A 35 -10.49 -1.23 -5.77
CA PHE A 35 -9.86 0.09 -5.97
C PHE A 35 -9.56 0.82 -4.66
N GLN A 36 -9.71 0.15 -3.52
CA GLN A 36 -9.32 0.69 -2.23
C GLN A 36 -7.87 0.35 -1.90
N ARG A 37 -7.10 1.37 -1.55
CA ARG A 37 -5.72 1.23 -1.07
C ARG A 37 -5.62 0.27 0.12
N LEU A 38 -6.63 0.30 1.00
CA LEU A 38 -6.68 -0.51 2.21
C LEU A 38 -6.58 -2.02 1.91
N THR A 39 -7.25 -2.47 0.85
CA THR A 39 -7.21 -3.86 0.39
C THR A 39 -5.79 -4.33 0.12
N TYR A 40 -5.01 -3.53 -0.59
CA TYR A 40 -3.63 -3.86 -0.92
C TYR A 40 -2.72 -3.82 0.30
N TYR A 41 -2.94 -2.91 1.25
CA TYR A 41 -2.20 -2.94 2.53
C TYR A 41 -2.46 -4.22 3.31
N TRP A 42 -3.69 -4.73 3.33
CA TRP A 42 -3.98 -6.02 3.95
C TRP A 42 -3.30 -7.19 3.23
N ILE A 43 -3.27 -7.19 1.90
CA ILE A 43 -2.55 -8.21 1.12
C ILE A 43 -1.07 -8.21 1.48
N VAL A 44 -0.43 -7.04 1.52
CA VAL A 44 0.98 -6.93 1.92
C VAL A 44 1.17 -7.39 3.36
N PHE A 45 0.30 -6.97 4.29
CA PHE A 45 0.39 -7.34 5.70
C PHE A 45 0.34 -8.86 5.91
N VAL A 46 -0.64 -9.54 5.29
CA VAL A 46 -0.77 -11.00 5.36
C VAL A 46 0.43 -11.69 4.70
N SER A 47 0.85 -11.21 3.52
CA SER A 47 2.00 -11.76 2.80
C SER A 47 3.29 -11.66 3.62
N GLN A 48 3.56 -10.52 4.26
CA GLN A 48 4.72 -10.33 5.12
C GLN A 48 4.65 -11.18 6.39
N SER A 49 3.47 -11.34 7.00
CA SER A 49 3.28 -12.25 8.14
C SER A 49 3.62 -13.70 7.79
N LEU A 50 3.23 -14.16 6.59
CA LEU A 50 3.57 -15.49 6.10
C LEU A 50 5.07 -15.61 5.82
N GLN A 51 5.70 -14.60 5.22
CA GLN A 51 7.16 -14.59 4.99
C GLN A 51 7.96 -14.66 6.30
N ILE A 52 7.54 -13.93 7.35
CA ILE A 52 8.17 -14.00 8.68
C ILE A 52 8.06 -15.43 9.23
N SER A 53 6.87 -16.03 9.14
CA SER A 53 6.61 -17.39 9.62
C SER A 53 7.47 -18.42 8.86
N LEU A 54 7.53 -18.33 7.54
CA LEU A 54 8.35 -19.21 6.70
C LEU A 54 9.85 -18.99 6.92
N SER A 55 10.28 -17.74 7.14
CA SER A 55 11.67 -17.43 7.44
C SER A 55 12.09 -18.01 8.79
N LEU A 56 11.21 -17.97 9.79
CA LEU A 56 11.45 -18.60 11.09
C LEU A 56 11.54 -20.12 10.98
N VAL A 57 10.63 -20.75 10.24
CA VAL A 57 10.67 -22.20 9.99
C VAL A 57 11.96 -22.59 9.24
N GLY A 58 12.32 -21.86 8.18
CA GLY A 58 13.55 -22.07 7.43
C GLY A 58 14.80 -21.92 8.30
N PHE A 59 14.84 -20.90 9.16
CA PHE A 59 15.92 -20.69 10.12
C PHE A 59 16.05 -21.84 11.13
N ILE A 60 14.94 -22.30 11.72
CA ILE A 60 14.93 -23.42 12.67
C ILE A 60 15.43 -24.70 11.99
N LEU A 61 14.97 -24.98 10.77
CA LEU A 61 15.40 -26.17 10.03
C LEU A 61 16.89 -26.12 9.65
N ALA A 62 17.37 -24.96 9.23
CA ALA A 62 18.78 -24.75 8.91
C ALA A 62 19.70 -24.87 10.15
N THR A 63 19.20 -24.55 11.34
CA THR A 63 19.98 -24.63 12.60
C THR A 63 19.95 -26.02 13.25
N ILE A 64 18.84 -26.77 13.11
CA ILE A 64 18.73 -28.14 13.65
C ILE A 64 19.57 -29.13 12.85
N LYS A 65 19.65 -28.97 11.52
CA LYS A 65 20.60 -29.72 10.69
C LYS A 65 22.02 -29.25 11.01
N LYS A 66 22.65 -29.84 12.02
CA LYS A 66 24.07 -29.59 12.36
C LYS A 66 24.97 -30.11 11.22
N ALA A 67 25.22 -29.29 10.22
CA ALA A 67 26.14 -29.61 9.12
C ALA A 67 27.15 -28.45 8.88
N PRO A 68 28.21 -28.67 8.08
CA PRO A 68 29.41 -27.82 8.04
C PRO A 68 29.11 -26.39 7.54
N LYS A 69 30.13 -25.50 7.58
CA LYS A 69 30.10 -24.05 7.27
C LYS A 69 29.14 -23.55 6.17
N ALA A 70 28.78 -24.37 5.17
CA ALA A 70 27.82 -24.03 4.11
C ALA A 70 26.39 -23.80 4.62
N ASP A 71 25.94 -24.55 5.64
CA ASP A 71 24.56 -24.45 6.16
C ASP A 71 24.35 -23.19 7.04
N ASN A 72 25.43 -22.65 7.60
CA ASN A 72 25.39 -21.36 8.30
C ASN A 72 25.06 -20.20 7.36
N GLU A 73 25.42 -20.30 6.08
CA GLU A 73 25.07 -19.26 5.12
C GLU A 73 23.56 -19.25 4.84
N GLU A 74 22.93 -20.42 4.80
CA GLU A 74 21.48 -20.53 4.60
C GLU A 74 20.70 -19.99 5.81
N ALA A 75 21.13 -20.34 7.02
CA ALA A 75 20.52 -19.81 8.25
C ALA A 75 20.57 -18.27 8.28
N TRP A 76 21.69 -17.66 7.86
CA TRP A 76 21.81 -16.19 7.79
C TRP A 76 20.81 -15.61 6.77
N ARG A 77 20.64 -16.23 5.60
CA ARG A 77 19.71 -15.74 4.56
C ARG A 77 18.27 -15.75 5.06
N PHE A 78 17.85 -16.80 5.76
CA PHE A 78 16.53 -16.86 6.38
C PHE A 78 16.36 -15.83 7.49
N ALA A 79 17.37 -15.64 8.35
CA ALA A 79 17.33 -14.62 9.40
C ALA A 79 17.23 -13.20 8.83
N ALA A 80 18.03 -12.88 7.82
CA ALA A 80 18.01 -11.57 7.16
C ALA A 80 16.70 -11.32 6.43
N SER A 81 16.20 -12.30 5.69
CA SER A 81 14.88 -12.24 5.06
C SER A 81 13.79 -11.93 6.09
N GLY A 82 13.76 -12.68 7.19
CA GLY A 82 12.81 -12.48 8.28
C GLY A 82 12.89 -11.07 8.87
N LEU A 83 14.09 -10.52 9.05
CA LEU A 83 14.29 -9.16 9.55
C LEU A 83 13.76 -8.10 8.58
N TYR A 84 14.08 -8.22 7.29
CA TYR A 84 13.55 -7.29 6.27
C TYR A 84 12.03 -7.36 6.17
N SER A 85 11.46 -8.58 6.21
CA SER A 85 10.00 -8.77 6.23
C SER A 85 9.36 -8.23 7.51
N LEU A 86 10.05 -8.27 8.65
CA LEU A 86 9.57 -7.66 9.89
C LEU A 86 9.52 -6.13 9.79
N ILE A 87 10.53 -5.49 9.18
CA ILE A 87 10.56 -4.04 8.99
C ILE A 87 9.39 -3.59 8.11
N THR A 88 9.16 -4.26 6.97
CA THR A 88 8.03 -3.96 6.08
C THR A 88 6.69 -4.25 6.76
N PHE A 89 6.58 -5.34 7.52
CA PHE A 89 5.40 -5.68 8.30
C PHE A 89 5.03 -4.58 9.30
N VAL A 90 6.00 -4.09 10.08
CA VAL A 90 5.79 -2.98 11.02
C VAL A 90 5.39 -1.70 10.29
N GLY A 91 6.08 -1.36 9.19
CA GLY A 91 5.76 -0.17 8.39
C GLY A 91 4.32 -0.17 7.86
N ILE A 92 3.88 -1.29 7.29
CA ILE A 92 2.50 -1.46 6.82
C ILE A 92 1.51 -1.51 7.98
N GLY A 93 1.87 -2.15 9.10
CA GLY A 93 1.06 -2.19 10.31
C GLY A 93 0.78 -0.79 10.88
N VAL A 94 1.79 0.10 10.87
CA VAL A 94 1.62 1.50 11.24
C VAL A 94 0.65 2.20 10.28
N LEU A 95 0.79 2.01 8.96
CA LEU A 95 -0.14 2.61 8.00
C LEU A 95 -1.58 2.10 8.15
N LEU A 96 -1.78 0.81 8.41
CA LEU A 96 -3.08 0.23 8.69
C LEU A 96 -3.66 0.84 9.98
N GLY A 97 -2.87 0.89 11.05
CA GLY A 97 -3.25 1.56 12.29
C GLY A 97 -3.64 3.02 12.06
N CYS A 98 -2.94 3.70 11.16
CA CYS A 98 -3.26 5.07 10.80
C CYS A 98 -4.54 5.24 9.98
N HIS A 99 -4.94 4.21 9.26
CA HIS A 99 -6.20 4.20 8.52
C HIS A 99 -7.40 4.01 9.46
N TYR A 100 -7.27 3.15 10.46
CA TYR A 100 -8.32 2.87 11.43
C TYR A 100 -8.46 3.95 12.52
N LYS A 101 -7.36 4.62 12.90
CA LYS A 101 -7.44 5.77 13.80
C LYS A 101 -7.96 6.98 13.02
N LYS A 102 -9.07 7.56 13.49
CA LYS A 102 -9.50 8.90 13.06
C LYS A 102 -8.46 9.92 13.54
N TYR A 103 -7.39 10.10 12.78
CA TYR A 103 -6.49 11.22 13.03
C TYR A 103 -7.25 12.52 12.78
N PRO A 104 -7.06 13.55 13.62
CA PRO A 104 -7.60 14.86 13.33
C PRO A 104 -7.14 15.29 11.95
N GLU A 105 -8.09 15.72 11.10
CA GLU A 105 -7.82 16.11 9.71
C GLU A 105 -7.00 17.41 9.60
N THR A 106 -6.73 18.05 10.74
CA THR A 106 -6.01 19.31 10.89
C THR A 106 -4.80 19.15 11.83
N GLY A 107 -3.66 19.73 11.45
CA GLY A 107 -2.43 19.79 12.27
C GLY A 107 -1.21 19.05 11.71
N ALA A 108 -0.07 19.21 12.38
CA ALA A 108 1.25 18.71 11.96
C ALA A 108 1.43 17.18 11.99
N LYS A 109 0.46 16.44 12.55
CA LYS A 109 0.50 14.96 12.69
C LYS A 109 -0.34 14.24 11.62
N LYS A 110 -0.55 14.87 10.46
CA LYS A 110 -1.43 14.37 9.41
C LYS A 110 -0.71 13.33 8.55
N ALA A 111 -1.25 12.12 8.49
CA ALA A 111 -0.87 11.16 7.45
C ALA A 111 -1.34 11.69 6.09
N THR A 112 -0.39 12.03 5.23
CA THR A 112 -0.69 12.51 3.87
C THR A 112 -0.42 11.44 2.83
N ALA A 113 -0.96 11.63 1.62
CA ALA A 113 -0.78 10.73 0.50
C ALA A 113 0.72 10.46 0.19
N VAL A 114 1.60 11.45 0.37
CA VAL A 114 3.04 11.25 0.12
C VAL A 114 3.66 10.23 1.10
N HIS A 115 3.22 10.21 2.36
CA HIS A 115 3.69 9.23 3.35
C HIS A 115 3.30 7.81 2.93
N HIS A 116 2.03 7.63 2.54
CA HIS A 116 1.52 6.37 2.03
C HIS A 116 2.26 5.88 0.77
N VAL A 117 2.54 6.79 -0.17
CA VAL A 117 3.31 6.47 -1.39
C VAL A 117 4.75 6.12 -1.07
N ASN A 118 5.41 6.86 -0.18
CA ASN A 118 6.81 6.62 0.17
C ASN A 118 6.99 5.28 0.89
N VAL A 119 6.13 4.97 1.87
CA VAL A 119 6.16 3.67 2.55
C VAL A 119 5.86 2.53 1.58
N ALA A 120 4.88 2.69 0.69
CA ALA A 120 4.61 1.70 -0.35
C ALA A 120 5.83 1.47 -1.26
N LYS A 121 6.51 2.54 -1.70
CA LYS A 121 7.76 2.45 -2.47
C LYS A 121 8.86 1.73 -1.69
N SER A 122 9.07 2.07 -0.41
CA SER A 122 10.03 1.37 0.45
C SER A 122 9.71 -0.12 0.55
N CYS A 123 8.43 -0.50 0.70
CA CYS A 123 8.01 -1.90 0.73
C CYS A 123 8.31 -2.64 -0.58
N VAL A 124 8.12 -2.00 -1.73
CA VAL A 124 8.51 -2.55 -3.05
C VAL A 124 10.02 -2.77 -3.07
N ILE A 125 10.81 -1.74 -2.76
CA ILE A 125 12.28 -1.81 -2.80
C ILE A 125 12.79 -2.92 -1.88
N THR A 126 12.32 -2.97 -0.63
CA THR A 126 12.73 -4.02 0.31
C THR A 126 12.31 -5.42 -0.15
N SER A 127 11.11 -5.58 -0.73
CA SER A 127 10.66 -6.87 -1.28
C SER A 127 11.53 -7.30 -2.46
N LEU A 128 11.94 -6.37 -3.33
CA LEU A 128 12.83 -6.65 -4.45
C LEU A 128 14.27 -6.94 -4.00
N ILE A 129 14.77 -6.27 -2.97
CA ILE A 129 16.08 -6.57 -2.37
C ILE A 129 16.06 -7.98 -1.77
N ASN A 130 15.04 -8.34 -1.00
CA ASN A 130 14.88 -9.69 -0.46
C ASN A 130 14.84 -10.74 -1.58
N LEU A 131 14.06 -10.47 -2.63
CA LEU A 131 13.97 -11.37 -3.78
C LEU A 131 15.31 -11.50 -4.51
N GLY A 132 15.93 -10.38 -4.89
CA GLY A 132 17.11 -10.36 -5.76
C GLY A 132 18.41 -10.72 -5.06
N VAL A 133 18.60 -10.29 -3.81
CA VAL A 133 19.86 -10.50 -3.07
C VAL A 133 19.83 -11.79 -2.27
N LEU A 134 18.71 -12.12 -1.62
CA LEU A 134 18.66 -13.27 -0.71
C LEU A 134 18.15 -14.55 -1.40
N PHE A 135 17.10 -14.45 -2.23
CA PHE A 135 16.43 -15.64 -2.78
C PHE A 135 16.80 -15.99 -4.20
N LEU A 136 17.12 -15.02 -5.07
CA LEU A 136 17.49 -15.28 -6.46
C LEU A 136 18.70 -16.22 -6.59
N PRO A 137 19.79 -16.07 -5.79
CA PRO A 137 20.90 -17.02 -5.83
C PRO A 137 20.46 -18.46 -5.46
N VAL A 138 19.56 -18.59 -4.48
CA VAL A 138 19.00 -19.88 -4.06
C VAL A 138 18.18 -20.49 -5.19
N VAL A 139 17.28 -19.72 -5.81
CA VAL A 139 16.46 -20.16 -6.94
C VAL A 139 17.31 -20.64 -8.12
N ILE A 140 18.40 -19.92 -8.44
CA ILE A 140 19.32 -20.31 -9.52
C ILE A 140 20.03 -21.63 -9.20
N GLN A 141 20.44 -21.84 -7.95
CA GLN A 141 21.03 -23.12 -7.51
C GLN A 141 20.00 -24.26 -7.62
N TYR A 142 18.74 -24.02 -7.22
CA TYR A 142 17.65 -24.98 -7.40
C TYR A 142 17.44 -25.38 -8.85
N ALA A 143 17.42 -24.40 -9.76
CA ALA A 143 17.20 -24.65 -11.19
C ALA A 143 18.30 -25.51 -11.83
N LYS A 144 19.49 -25.58 -11.23
CA LYS A 144 20.61 -26.42 -11.69
C LYS A 144 20.52 -27.88 -11.24
N GLY A 145 19.53 -28.25 -10.42
CA GLY A 145 19.29 -29.63 -10.00
C GLY A 145 19.98 -30.07 -8.71
N ASP A 146 20.69 -29.18 -8.01
CA ASP A 146 21.46 -29.50 -6.79
C ASP A 146 20.59 -29.65 -5.51
N GLY A 147 19.26 -29.75 -5.61
CA GLY A 147 18.37 -29.57 -4.44
C GLY A 147 17.11 -30.44 -4.36
N SER A 148 16.97 -31.52 -5.12
CA SER A 148 15.67 -32.19 -5.33
C SER A 148 15.06 -32.90 -4.12
N GLU A 149 15.79 -33.14 -3.02
CA GLU A 149 15.28 -33.93 -1.88
C GLU A 149 14.96 -33.11 -0.61
N ASP A 150 15.08 -31.78 -0.65
CA ASP A 150 14.92 -30.95 0.55
C ASP A 150 13.63 -30.12 0.56
N ILE A 151 13.12 -29.83 1.76
CA ILE A 151 11.94 -28.98 2.02
C ILE A 151 12.05 -27.58 1.37
N ARG A 152 13.28 -27.19 1.09
CA ARG A 152 13.68 -26.00 0.36
C ARG A 152 13.02 -25.91 -1.04
N SER A 153 12.78 -27.04 -1.71
CA SER A 153 12.05 -27.10 -3.00
C SER A 153 10.61 -26.57 -2.91
N ILE A 154 10.04 -26.54 -1.70
CA ILE A 154 8.70 -26.02 -1.42
C ILE A 154 8.79 -24.60 -0.84
N VAL A 155 9.69 -24.39 0.13
CA VAL A 155 9.78 -23.09 0.84
C VAL A 155 10.25 -21.96 -0.07
N VAL A 156 11.26 -22.21 -0.92
CA VAL A 156 11.85 -21.20 -1.80
C VAL A 156 10.85 -20.63 -2.82
N PRO A 157 10.10 -21.45 -3.60
CA PRO A 157 9.11 -20.89 -4.52
C PRO A 157 7.96 -20.18 -3.80
N ILE A 158 7.49 -20.70 -2.66
CA ILE A 158 6.44 -20.03 -1.88
C ILE A 158 6.91 -18.65 -1.41
N ASN A 159 8.10 -18.55 -0.81
CA ASN A 159 8.64 -17.26 -0.38
C ASN A 159 8.84 -16.30 -1.56
N THR A 160 9.35 -16.81 -2.68
CA THR A 160 9.51 -16.03 -3.92
C THR A 160 8.19 -15.46 -4.40
N SER A 161 7.13 -16.28 -4.46
CA SER A 161 5.79 -15.83 -4.83
C SER A 161 5.25 -14.80 -3.84
N LEU A 162 5.48 -14.97 -2.53
CA LEU A 162 5.07 -14.00 -1.53
C LEU A 162 5.79 -12.66 -1.71
N PHE A 163 7.09 -12.64 -2.04
CA PHE A 163 7.80 -11.38 -2.31
C PHE A 163 7.23 -10.66 -3.51
N LEU A 164 6.91 -11.39 -4.59
CA LEU A 164 6.27 -10.82 -5.78
C LEU A 164 4.88 -10.26 -5.47
N VAL A 165 4.06 -11.01 -4.74
CA VAL A 165 2.72 -10.56 -4.32
C VAL A 165 2.83 -9.31 -3.45
N SER A 166 3.75 -9.29 -2.49
CA SER A 166 4.02 -8.11 -1.64
C SER A 166 4.46 -6.90 -2.46
N ALA A 167 5.38 -7.08 -3.42
CA ALA A 167 5.87 -6.00 -4.27
C ALA A 167 4.76 -5.43 -5.16
N LEU A 168 4.00 -6.30 -5.84
CA LEU A 168 2.90 -5.90 -6.72
C LEU A 168 1.78 -5.22 -5.95
N ALA A 169 1.38 -5.76 -4.79
CA ALA A 169 0.36 -5.15 -3.96
C ALA A 169 0.82 -3.79 -3.40
N SER A 170 2.08 -3.66 -2.97
CA SER A 170 2.64 -2.38 -2.54
C SER A 170 2.66 -1.35 -3.68
N ALA A 171 3.08 -1.77 -4.88
CA ALA A 171 3.07 -0.91 -6.06
C ALA A 171 1.65 -0.45 -6.42
N ALA A 172 0.67 -1.36 -6.39
CA ALA A 172 -0.74 -1.04 -6.62
C ALA A 172 -1.28 -0.06 -5.56
N ALA A 173 -0.98 -0.28 -4.27
CA ALA A 173 -1.35 0.63 -3.19
C ALA A 173 -0.77 2.04 -3.41
N GLY A 174 0.50 2.14 -3.77
CA GLY A 174 1.17 3.41 -4.08
C GLY A 174 0.56 4.09 -5.31
N TYR A 175 0.28 3.34 -6.37
CA TYR A 175 -0.33 3.84 -7.60
C TYR A 175 -1.74 4.38 -7.37
N ILE A 176 -2.59 3.64 -6.65
CA ILE A 176 -3.94 4.06 -6.29
C ILE A 176 -3.89 5.33 -5.44
N THR A 177 -3.01 5.36 -4.44
CA THR A 177 -2.83 6.54 -3.58
C THR A 177 -2.47 7.76 -4.40
N TYR A 178 -1.44 7.64 -5.24
CA TYR A 178 -0.94 8.73 -6.07
C TYR A 178 -2.02 9.24 -7.01
N THR A 179 -2.71 8.33 -7.70
CA THR A 179 -3.73 8.68 -8.69
C THR A 179 -4.94 9.33 -8.03
N ALA A 180 -5.41 8.80 -6.89
CA ALA A 180 -6.51 9.39 -6.13
C ALA A 180 -6.13 10.79 -5.59
N ALA A 181 -4.94 10.93 -5.01
CA ALA A 181 -4.43 12.22 -4.52
C ALA A 181 -4.28 13.26 -5.64
N LYS A 182 -3.75 12.85 -6.79
CA LYS A 182 -3.60 13.71 -7.97
C LYS A 182 -4.94 14.16 -8.54
N ARG A 183 -5.96 13.30 -8.52
CA ARG A 183 -7.33 13.68 -8.90
C ARG A 183 -7.96 14.64 -7.89
N ALA A 184 -7.73 14.44 -6.60
CA ALA A 184 -8.33 15.26 -5.56
C ALA A 184 -7.74 16.68 -5.48
N ARG A 185 -6.43 16.84 -5.69
CA ARG A 185 -5.74 18.12 -5.47
C ARG A 185 -4.96 18.68 -6.66
N GLY A 186 -4.81 17.92 -7.75
CA GLY A 186 -3.98 18.32 -8.89
C GLY A 186 -2.48 18.10 -8.67
N SER A 187 -1.67 18.54 -9.63
CA SER A 187 -0.20 18.44 -9.59
C SER A 187 0.51 19.80 -9.51
N ASP A 188 -0.25 20.88 -9.46
CA ASP A 188 0.32 22.22 -9.43
C ASP A 188 1.10 22.46 -8.14
N PRO A 189 2.21 23.20 -8.21
CA PRO A 189 3.03 23.49 -7.05
C PRO A 189 2.31 24.45 -6.10
N VAL A 190 2.11 24.03 -4.86
CA VAL A 190 1.53 24.84 -3.78
C VAL A 190 2.60 25.17 -2.74
N VAL A 191 2.43 26.30 -2.06
CA VAL A 191 3.36 26.75 -1.02
C VAL A 191 3.08 25.98 0.27
N ASP A 192 4.02 25.13 0.67
CA ASP A 192 4.13 24.55 2.01
C ASP A 192 5.10 25.45 2.81
N PRO A 193 5.04 25.56 4.15
CA PRO A 193 5.66 26.65 4.92
C PRO A 193 7.14 26.95 4.62
N ASN A 194 7.90 25.97 4.11
CA ASN A 194 9.32 26.11 3.82
C ASN A 194 9.71 25.81 2.36
N TYR A 195 8.82 25.27 1.53
CA TYR A 195 9.14 24.84 0.16
C TYR A 195 7.88 24.66 -0.70
N ARG A 196 8.02 24.66 -2.02
CA ARG A 196 6.92 24.34 -2.94
C ARG A 196 6.84 22.84 -3.18
N VAL A 197 5.67 22.24 -3.00
CA VAL A 197 5.40 20.84 -3.33
C VAL A 197 4.24 20.69 -4.28
N PRO A 198 4.18 19.60 -5.06
CA PRO A 198 2.96 19.26 -5.80
C PRO A 198 1.77 19.10 -4.85
N ALA A 199 0.62 19.69 -5.20
CA ALA A 199 -0.57 19.70 -4.35
C ALA A 199 -1.05 18.30 -3.89
N TRP A 200 -0.89 17.27 -4.74
CA TRP A 200 -1.23 15.88 -4.39
C TRP A 200 -0.48 15.35 -3.16
N THR A 201 0.73 15.84 -2.88
CA THR A 201 1.53 15.37 -1.73
C THR A 201 0.90 15.72 -0.39
N LEU A 202 0.09 16.78 -0.36
CA LEU A 202 -0.65 17.28 0.79
C LEU A 202 -2.05 16.65 0.92
N ALA A 203 -2.44 15.77 -0.02
CA ALA A 203 -3.75 15.12 0.03
C ALA A 203 -3.91 14.28 1.29
N THR A 204 -5.08 14.32 1.89
CA THR A 204 -5.40 13.58 3.11
C THR A 204 -5.53 12.09 2.83
N THR A 205 -5.47 11.25 3.87
CA THR A 205 -5.79 9.82 3.76
C THR A 205 -7.20 9.59 3.20
N ALA A 206 -8.18 10.45 3.55
CA ALA A 206 -9.55 10.37 3.07
C ALA A 206 -9.66 10.73 1.58
N GLU A 207 -9.04 11.82 1.14
CA GLU A 207 -9.01 12.26 -0.25
C GLU A 207 -8.29 11.26 -1.18
N SER A 208 -7.34 10.50 -0.64
CA SER A 208 -6.51 9.55 -1.40
C SER A 208 -6.89 8.09 -1.16
N ASN A 209 -8.08 7.80 -0.61
CA ASN A 209 -8.42 6.47 -0.11
C ASN A 209 -8.65 5.42 -1.21
N GLY A 210 -9.12 5.84 -2.37
CA GLY A 210 -9.39 4.95 -3.49
C GLY A 210 -9.80 5.70 -4.74
N LEU A 211 -9.87 4.98 -5.86
CA LEU A 211 -10.40 5.53 -7.09
C LEU A 211 -11.92 5.38 -7.09
N VAL A 212 -12.65 6.47 -7.28
CA VAL A 212 -14.11 6.42 -7.47
C VAL A 212 -14.39 5.75 -8.82
N GLU A 213 -15.21 4.69 -8.82
CA GLU A 213 -15.76 4.11 -10.05
C GLU A 213 -16.76 5.11 -10.65
N GLY A 214 -16.28 5.98 -11.52
CA GLY A 214 -17.12 6.94 -12.23
C GLY A 214 -16.31 8.07 -12.83
N GLY A 215 -16.21 8.10 -14.16
CA GLY A 215 -15.75 9.27 -14.90
C GLY A 215 -14.24 9.35 -15.11
N VAL A 216 -13.68 8.37 -15.82
CA VAL A 216 -12.59 8.72 -16.76
C VAL A 216 -13.26 9.52 -17.89
N HIS A 217 -13.52 10.81 -17.67
CA HIS A 217 -13.51 11.74 -18.78
C HIS A 217 -12.03 12.01 -19.03
N LEU A 218 -11.44 11.22 -19.94
CA LEU A 218 -10.25 11.64 -20.65
C LEU A 218 -10.63 12.92 -21.37
N ALA A 219 -10.11 14.05 -20.88
CA ALA A 219 -9.98 15.26 -21.66
C ALA A 219 -8.70 15.14 -22.50
#